data_AF-A0A3N8DDH4-F1
#
_entry.id   AF-A0A3N8DDH4-F1
#
_cell.length_a   1.000
_cell.length_b   1.000
_cell.length_c   1.000
_cell.angle_alpha   90.00
_cell.angle_beta   90.00
_cell.angle_gamma   90.00
#
_symmetry.space_group_name_H-M   'P 1'
#
loop_
_entity.id
_entity.type
_entity.pdbx_description
1 polymer ?
#
loop_
_entity_poly.entity_id
_entity_poly.type
_entity_poly.pdbx_seq_one_letter_code
_entity_poly.pdbx_strand_id
1 'polypeptide(L)'
;MPDTPIVIVEHARRRTAQVRAGDVPAALQDGPKWVCRIVPEHAQQSCEGRQSAASAAEVLGRLKPANVVLTNPVPSAGGWLARASTDGAGRCRAYAHLGADRVLEMVGMPGVGPWLDEHDTWWPGAYELPLLEQLSANEPPLRDLLGATASAHLMMSLTEVDGTALVTESDDGIERPFRIPAGVDTIHFAPVRICGPAAQWRETLVTAFDRVRHLVGLRSARPFYL
;
A
#
# COMPACT_ATOMS: atom_id res chain seq x y z
N MET A 1 -15.56 14.29 9.13
CA MET A 1 -15.19 12.94 8.66
C MET A 1 -15.72 11.95 9.67
N PRO A 2 -16.32 10.80 9.28
CA PRO A 2 -16.52 9.75 10.26
C PRO A 2 -15.12 9.29 10.69
N ASP A 3 -14.82 9.44 11.98
CA ASP A 3 -13.50 9.16 12.54
C ASP A 3 -13.13 7.70 12.27
N THR A 4 -12.04 7.47 11.54
CA THR A 4 -11.46 6.12 11.47
C THR A 4 -11.14 5.70 12.91
N PRO A 5 -11.62 4.53 13.38
CA PRO A 5 -11.39 4.11 14.75
C PRO A 5 -9.91 4.16 15.09
N ILE A 6 -9.56 4.87 16.18
CA ILE A 6 -8.16 5.07 16.63
C ILE A 6 -7.42 3.74 16.72
N VAL A 7 -8.10 2.68 17.15
CA VAL A 7 -7.56 1.32 17.24
C VAL A 7 -7.07 0.79 15.89
N ILE A 8 -7.80 1.04 14.79
CA ILE A 8 -7.41 0.62 13.45
C ILE A 8 -6.14 1.36 13.01
N VAL A 9 -6.07 2.67 13.27
CA VAL A 9 -4.90 3.50 12.94
C VAL A 9 -3.66 3.04 13.72
N GLU A 10 -3.78 2.85 15.03
CA GLU A 10 -2.67 2.40 15.87
C GLU A 10 -2.20 0.99 15.50
N HIS A 11 -3.12 0.08 15.17
CA HIS A 11 -2.76 -1.24 14.68
C HIS A 11 -2.03 -1.19 13.33
N ALA A 12 -2.45 -0.30 12.42
CA ALA A 12 -1.76 -0.10 11.15
C ALA A 12 -0.34 0.45 11.35
N ARG A 13 -0.16 1.45 12.21
CA ARG A 13 1.15 2.02 12.54
C ARG A 13 2.09 0.99 13.17
N ARG A 14 1.60 0.22 14.13
CA ARG A 14 2.36 -0.90 14.74
C ARG A 14 2.77 -1.91 13.67
N ARG A 15 1.86 -2.24 12.76
CA ARG A 15 2.15 -3.19 11.68
C ARG A 15 3.21 -2.66 10.71
N THR A 16 3.17 -1.38 10.34
CA THR A 16 4.26 -0.75 9.55
C THR A 16 5.61 -0.86 10.26
N ALA A 17 5.66 -0.67 11.58
CA ALA A 17 6.89 -0.83 12.35
C ALA A 17 7.40 -2.28 12.37
N GLN A 18 6.49 -3.27 12.42
CA GLN A 18 6.83 -4.69 12.29
C GLN A 18 7.39 -5.02 10.90
N VAL A 19 6.78 -4.48 9.83
CA VAL A 19 7.27 -4.64 8.46
C VAL A 19 8.70 -4.12 8.33
N ARG A 20 8.97 -2.91 8.85
CA ARG A 20 10.33 -2.34 8.91
C ARG A 20 11.30 -3.20 9.72
N ALA A 21 10.83 -3.80 10.81
CA ALA A 21 11.66 -4.70 11.64
C ALA A 21 11.88 -6.09 11.01
N GLY A 22 11.33 -6.38 9.82
CA GLY A 22 11.44 -7.67 9.15
C GLY A 22 10.49 -8.74 9.68
N ASP A 23 9.52 -8.40 10.53
CA ASP A 23 8.44 -9.29 10.99
C ASP A 23 7.35 -9.41 9.91
N VAL A 24 7.70 -10.07 8.82
CA VAL A 24 6.90 -10.20 7.59
C VAL A 24 6.74 -11.66 7.16
N PRO A 25 5.61 -12.01 6.52
CA PRO A 25 5.38 -13.37 6.03
C PRO A 25 6.29 -13.75 4.84
N ALA A 26 6.91 -12.77 4.18
CA ALA A 26 7.92 -12.96 3.15
C ALA A 26 9.04 -11.93 3.32
N ALA A 27 10.29 -12.40 3.40
CA ALA A 27 11.45 -11.53 3.52
C ALA A 27 11.53 -10.54 2.35
N LEU A 28 11.66 -9.25 2.67
CA LEU A 28 11.76 -8.17 1.71
C LEU A 28 13.22 -7.81 1.45
N GLN A 29 13.49 -7.24 0.27
CA GLN A 29 14.78 -6.64 -0.03
C GLN A 29 14.97 -5.33 0.77
N ASP A 30 16.19 -4.81 0.76
CA ASP A 30 16.54 -3.56 1.44
C ASP A 30 16.03 -2.35 0.65
N GLY A 31 15.59 -1.31 1.35
CA GLY A 31 15.13 -0.06 0.77
C GLY A 31 13.66 0.25 1.04
N PRO A 32 13.17 1.39 0.50
CA PRO A 32 11.83 1.91 0.76
C PRO A 32 10.72 0.88 0.56
N LYS A 33 9.75 0.91 1.46
CA LYS A 33 8.59 0.01 1.45
C LYS A 33 7.32 0.83 1.50
N TRP A 34 6.44 0.61 0.55
CA TRP A 34 5.05 1.02 0.61
C TRP A 34 4.23 -0.11 1.25
N VAL A 35 3.62 0.19 2.39
CA VAL A 35 2.77 -0.71 3.17
C VAL A 35 1.33 -0.25 3.05
N CYS A 36 0.45 -1.15 2.63
CA CYS A 36 -0.96 -0.87 2.45
C CYS A 36 -1.80 -1.97 3.10
N ARG A 37 -2.84 -1.57 3.83
CA ARG A 37 -3.76 -2.48 4.49
C ARG A 37 -5.20 -2.09 4.22
N ILE A 38 -6.01 -3.05 3.83
CA ILE A 38 -7.47 -2.90 3.74
C ILE A 38 -8.08 -3.67 4.90
N VAL A 39 -8.71 -2.93 5.82
CA VAL A 39 -9.29 -3.47 7.06
C VAL A 39 -10.81 -3.36 6.98
N PRO A 40 -11.56 -4.48 6.93
CA PRO A 40 -13.02 -4.44 7.00
C PRO A 40 -13.52 -3.81 8.30
N GLU A 41 -14.57 -2.98 8.25
CA GLU A 41 -15.14 -2.30 9.42
C GLU A 41 -15.82 -3.29 10.40
N HIS A 42 -16.32 -4.42 9.90
CA HIS A 42 -17.01 -5.45 10.69
C HIS A 42 -16.28 -6.81 10.68
N ALA A 43 -14.96 -6.79 10.79
CA ALA A 43 -14.13 -8.02 10.86
C ALA A 43 -14.50 -8.97 12.03
N GLN A 44 -15.34 -8.53 12.98
CA GLN A 44 -15.75 -9.32 14.17
C GLN A 44 -16.97 -10.24 13.96
N GLN A 45 -17.75 -10.11 12.89
CA GLN A 45 -18.77 -11.13 12.62
C GLN A 45 -18.12 -12.28 11.84
N SER A 46 -17.74 -13.31 12.60
CA SER A 46 -17.31 -14.62 12.13
C SER A 46 -18.39 -15.22 11.21
N CYS A 47 -18.41 -14.82 9.94
CA CYS A 47 -19.11 -15.56 8.92
C CYS A 47 -18.28 -16.81 8.64
N GLU A 48 -18.81 -17.97 9.04
CA GLU A 48 -18.31 -19.33 8.77
C GLU A 48 -18.21 -19.70 7.28
N GLY A 49 -18.06 -18.72 6.39
CA GLY A 49 -17.64 -18.94 5.01
C GLY A 49 -16.12 -18.99 4.96
N ARG A 50 -15.54 -20.20 5.02
CA ARG A 50 -14.16 -20.41 4.56
C ARG A 50 -14.05 -19.79 3.16
N GLN A 51 -13.23 -18.75 3.01
CA GLN A 51 -12.86 -18.29 1.68
C GLN A 51 -12.24 -19.46 0.94
N SER A 52 -12.78 -19.79 -0.23
CA SER A 52 -12.22 -20.86 -1.06
C SER A 52 -10.79 -20.50 -1.44
N ALA A 53 -9.91 -21.49 -1.44
CA ALA A 53 -8.54 -21.38 -1.93
C ALA A 53 -8.47 -20.71 -3.32
N ALA A 54 -9.42 -21.03 -4.19
CA ALA A 54 -9.50 -20.46 -5.54
C ALA A 54 -9.77 -18.94 -5.51
N SER A 55 -10.68 -18.49 -4.63
CA SER A 55 -11.03 -17.07 -4.51
C SER A 55 -9.88 -16.25 -3.91
N ALA A 56 -9.21 -16.77 -2.88
CA ALA A 56 -8.03 -16.13 -2.31
C ALA A 56 -6.89 -16.04 -3.34
N ALA A 57 -6.63 -17.13 -4.07
CA ALA A 57 -5.60 -17.16 -5.10
C ALA A 57 -5.90 -16.20 -6.26
N GLU A 58 -7.15 -16.13 -6.68
CA GLU A 58 -7.60 -15.22 -7.74
C GLU A 58 -7.42 -13.75 -7.34
N VAL A 59 -7.88 -13.36 -6.15
CA VAL A 59 -7.73 -11.98 -5.65
C VAL A 59 -6.24 -11.63 -5.56
N LEU A 60 -5.44 -12.47 -4.89
CA LEU A 60 -4.01 -12.21 -4.69
C LEU A 60 -3.24 -12.16 -6.02
N GLY A 61 -3.63 -12.98 -7.01
CA GLY A 61 -3.01 -12.99 -8.34
C GLY A 61 -3.28 -11.73 -9.17
N ARG A 62 -4.30 -10.93 -8.82
CA ARG A 62 -4.61 -9.66 -9.50
C ARG A 62 -3.91 -8.45 -8.87
N LEU A 63 -3.36 -8.60 -7.67
CA LEU A 63 -2.68 -7.51 -6.96
C LEU A 63 -1.27 -7.31 -7.48
N LYS A 64 -0.85 -6.04 -7.53
CA LYS A 64 0.53 -5.63 -7.86
C LYS A 64 0.96 -4.50 -6.91
N PRO A 65 1.35 -4.82 -5.67
CA PRO A 65 1.84 -3.82 -4.72
C PRO A 65 3.05 -3.09 -5.31
N ALA A 66 3.02 -1.75 -5.33
CA ALA A 66 4.03 -0.92 -5.99
C ALA A 66 4.35 -1.34 -7.45
N ASN A 67 3.31 -1.72 -8.20
CA ASN A 67 3.39 -2.23 -9.59
C ASN A 67 4.19 -3.54 -9.77
N VAL A 68 4.48 -4.27 -8.69
CA VAL A 68 5.22 -5.54 -8.78
C VAL A 68 4.24 -6.71 -8.89
N VAL A 69 4.36 -7.50 -9.95
CA VAL A 69 3.52 -8.68 -10.16
C VAL A 69 3.80 -9.74 -9.09
N LEU A 70 2.72 -10.25 -8.49
CA LEU A 70 2.78 -11.35 -7.55
C LEU A 70 2.56 -12.69 -8.25
N THR A 71 3.14 -13.75 -7.70
CA THR A 71 3.06 -15.10 -8.23
C THR A 71 2.77 -16.09 -7.11
N ASN A 72 2.27 -17.27 -7.49
CA ASN A 72 2.12 -18.45 -6.63
C ASN A 72 1.44 -18.17 -5.28
N PRO A 73 0.14 -17.84 -5.26
CA PRO A 73 -0.61 -17.76 -4.01
C PRO A 73 -0.57 -19.12 -3.30
N VAL A 74 -0.10 -19.13 -2.05
CA VAL A 74 0.04 -20.33 -1.22
C VAL A 74 -0.61 -20.12 0.15
N PRO A 75 -1.08 -21.19 0.82
CA PRO A 75 -1.46 -21.12 2.22
C PRO A 75 -0.29 -20.62 3.08
N SER A 76 -0.60 -19.77 4.07
CA SER A 76 0.34 -19.21 5.03
C SER A 76 -0.26 -19.25 6.44
N ALA A 77 0.56 -19.04 7.47
CA ALA A 77 0.09 -18.96 8.85
C ALA A 77 -1.04 -17.91 8.97
N GLY A 78 -2.25 -18.38 9.29
CA GLY A 78 -3.41 -17.51 9.46
C GLY A 78 -3.98 -16.91 8.17
N GLY A 79 -3.68 -17.44 6.98
CA GLY A 79 -4.18 -16.86 5.73
C GLY A 79 -3.61 -17.42 4.44
N TRP A 80 -3.55 -16.56 3.43
CA TRP A 80 -2.96 -16.81 2.11
C TRP A 80 -1.91 -15.75 1.78
N LEU A 81 -0.84 -16.16 1.11
CA LEU A 81 0.28 -15.29 0.75
C LEU A 81 0.58 -15.45 -0.74
N ALA A 82 0.71 -14.34 -1.45
CA ALA A 82 1.33 -14.29 -2.76
C ALA A 82 2.54 -13.36 -2.71
N ARG A 83 3.62 -13.70 -3.43
CA ARG A 83 4.84 -12.90 -3.44
C ARG A 83 5.42 -12.76 -4.83
N ALA A 84 6.17 -11.70 -5.04
CA ALA A 84 6.99 -11.54 -6.22
C ALA A 84 8.11 -12.59 -6.26
N SER A 85 8.80 -12.69 -7.40
CA SER A 85 10.02 -13.48 -7.50
C SER A 85 11.05 -13.05 -6.46
N THR A 86 11.87 -14.00 -6.03
CA THR A 86 12.91 -13.77 -5.03
C THR A 86 14.27 -13.57 -5.69
N ASP A 87 15.13 -12.80 -5.04
CA ASP A 87 16.55 -12.73 -5.35
C ASP A 87 17.29 -14.02 -4.91
N GLY A 88 18.61 -14.07 -5.12
CA GLY A 88 19.44 -15.20 -4.70
C GLY A 88 19.51 -15.41 -3.17
N ALA A 89 19.11 -14.42 -2.37
CA ALA A 89 19.00 -14.51 -0.92
C ALA A 89 17.58 -14.89 -0.45
N GLY A 90 16.65 -15.18 -1.38
CA GLY A 90 15.28 -15.54 -1.05
C GLY A 90 14.37 -14.36 -0.70
N ARG A 91 14.81 -13.12 -0.93
CA ARG A 91 14.06 -11.89 -0.63
C ARG A 91 13.26 -11.43 -1.84
N CYS A 92 12.03 -10.98 -1.64
CA CYS A 92 11.18 -10.45 -2.70
C CYS A 92 11.04 -8.92 -2.62
N ARG A 93 10.56 -8.32 -3.72
CA ARG A 93 10.24 -6.88 -3.77
C ARG A 93 8.81 -6.55 -3.39
N ALA A 94 7.93 -7.55 -3.32
CA ALA A 94 6.54 -7.36 -2.94
C ALA A 94 5.90 -8.66 -2.45
N TYR A 95 4.89 -8.50 -1.59
CA TYR A 95 3.95 -9.55 -1.24
C TYR A 95 2.55 -8.99 -1.00
N ALA A 96 1.56 -9.85 -1.07
CA ALA A 96 0.23 -9.60 -0.53
C ALA A 96 -0.18 -10.77 0.35
N HIS A 97 -0.70 -10.46 1.54
CA HIS A 97 -1.18 -11.42 2.51
C HIS A 97 -2.65 -11.15 2.83
N LEU A 98 -3.47 -12.17 2.70
CA LEU A 98 -4.88 -12.16 3.06
C LEU A 98 -5.07 -12.99 4.32
N GLY A 99 -5.33 -12.31 5.44
CA GLY A 99 -5.55 -12.96 6.74
C GLY A 99 -6.92 -13.63 6.83
N ALA A 100 -7.06 -14.56 7.77
CA ALA A 100 -8.33 -15.20 8.13
C ALA A 100 -9.36 -14.20 8.67
N ASP A 101 -8.90 -13.06 9.20
CA ASP A 101 -9.68 -11.89 9.58
C ASP A 101 -10.10 -11.02 8.38
N ARG A 102 -9.82 -11.46 7.16
CA ARG A 102 -10.07 -10.76 5.89
C ARG A 102 -9.32 -9.44 5.75
N VAL A 103 -8.30 -9.21 6.58
CA VAL A 103 -7.40 -8.08 6.38
C VAL A 103 -6.46 -8.41 5.23
N LEU A 104 -6.50 -7.56 4.19
CA LEU A 104 -5.54 -7.61 3.10
C LEU A 104 -4.37 -6.68 3.43
N GLU A 105 -3.18 -7.25 3.55
CA GLU A 105 -1.92 -6.51 3.61
C GLU A 105 -1.20 -6.64 2.27
N MET A 106 -0.71 -5.51 1.75
CA MET A 106 0.10 -5.43 0.55
C MET A 106 1.35 -4.65 0.90
N VAL A 107 2.51 -5.21 0.60
CA VAL A 107 3.79 -4.51 0.72
C VAL A 107 4.49 -4.58 -0.61
N GLY A 108 4.95 -3.43 -1.10
CA GLY A 108 5.70 -3.32 -2.34
C GLY A 108 6.83 -2.31 -2.20
N MET A 109 7.95 -2.58 -2.84
CA MET A 109 9.12 -1.72 -2.84
C MET A 109 9.13 -0.88 -4.13
N PRO A 110 8.87 0.44 -4.06
CA PRO A 110 9.05 1.30 -5.22
C PRO A 110 10.47 1.15 -5.79
N GLY A 111 10.61 1.29 -7.10
CA GLY A 111 11.93 1.31 -7.71
C GLY A 111 12.72 2.53 -7.23
N VAL A 112 13.93 2.28 -6.74
CA VAL A 112 14.87 3.32 -6.35
C VAL A 112 16.03 3.33 -7.33
N GLY A 113 16.49 4.51 -7.71
CA GLY A 113 17.67 4.67 -8.53
C GLY A 113 18.22 6.09 -8.55
N PRO A 114 19.42 6.28 -9.11
CA PRO A 114 20.07 7.58 -9.16
C PRO A 114 19.38 8.48 -10.18
N TRP A 115 19.20 9.75 -9.82
CA TRP A 115 18.77 10.79 -10.75
C TRP A 115 19.27 12.16 -10.32
N LEU A 116 19.89 12.88 -11.27
CA LEU A 116 20.57 14.15 -11.03
C LEU A 116 21.61 13.98 -9.92
N ASP A 117 21.57 14.82 -8.89
CA ASP A 117 22.52 14.82 -7.78
C ASP A 117 22.12 13.87 -6.63
N GLU A 118 21.01 13.14 -6.77
CA GLU A 118 20.51 12.22 -5.75
C GLU A 118 20.74 10.76 -6.15
N HIS A 119 21.27 9.96 -5.23
CA HIS A 119 21.57 8.54 -5.47
C HIS A 119 20.34 7.64 -5.36
N ASP A 120 19.42 7.96 -4.45
CA ASP A 120 18.28 7.12 -4.10
C ASP A 120 16.97 7.88 -4.30
N THR A 121 16.51 7.93 -5.55
CA THR A 121 15.27 8.60 -5.95
C THR A 121 14.16 7.60 -6.26
N TRP A 122 12.91 7.97 -5.97
CA TRP A 122 11.75 7.15 -6.28
C TRP A 122 10.53 7.98 -6.68
N TRP A 123 9.63 7.38 -7.47
CA TRP A 123 8.44 8.03 -7.99
C TRP A 123 7.20 7.58 -7.23
N PRO A 124 6.34 8.50 -6.81
CA PRO A 124 5.13 8.15 -6.10
C PRO A 124 4.13 7.42 -7.01
N GLY A 125 4.18 7.69 -8.33
CA GLY A 125 3.44 6.94 -9.35
C GLY A 125 3.68 5.42 -9.31
N ALA A 126 4.79 4.96 -8.73
CA ALA A 126 5.06 3.52 -8.57
C ALA A 126 4.05 2.80 -7.66
N TYR A 127 3.40 3.49 -6.71
CA TYR A 127 2.37 2.92 -5.85
C TYR A 127 1.00 3.61 -5.98
N GLU A 128 0.96 4.90 -6.34
CA GLU A 128 -0.30 5.66 -6.46
C GLU A 128 -1.17 5.11 -7.59
N LEU A 129 -0.60 5.02 -8.80
CA LEU A 129 -1.28 4.56 -10.00
C LEU A 129 -1.77 3.11 -9.88
N PRO A 130 -0.90 2.14 -9.53
CA PRO A 130 -1.34 0.75 -9.36
C PRO A 130 -2.45 0.60 -8.33
N LEU A 131 -2.40 1.34 -7.21
CA LEU A 131 -3.45 1.24 -6.21
C LEU A 131 -4.79 1.77 -6.74
N LEU A 132 -4.79 2.92 -7.41
CA LEU A 132 -6.00 3.51 -8.01
C LEU A 132 -6.62 2.58 -9.06
N GLU A 133 -5.79 2.01 -9.93
CA GLU A 133 -6.21 1.04 -10.94
C GLU A 133 -6.73 -0.25 -10.30
N GLN A 134 -6.01 -0.79 -9.31
CA GLN A 134 -6.36 -2.06 -8.67
C GLN A 134 -7.63 -1.99 -7.86
N LEU A 135 -7.82 -0.94 -7.07
CA LEU A 135 -9.06 -0.79 -6.29
C LEU A 135 -10.27 -0.62 -7.20
N SER A 136 -10.10 0.01 -8.37
CA SER A 136 -11.19 0.19 -9.34
C SER A 136 -11.45 -1.09 -10.15
N ALA A 137 -10.40 -1.74 -10.67
CA ALA A 137 -10.51 -2.94 -11.49
C ALA A 137 -10.93 -4.19 -10.68
N ASN A 138 -10.62 -4.21 -9.38
CA ASN A 138 -10.94 -5.31 -8.48
C ASN A 138 -12.10 -4.98 -7.54
N GLU A 139 -12.94 -3.98 -7.83
CA GLU A 139 -14.06 -3.63 -6.95
C GLU A 139 -14.96 -4.85 -6.65
N PRO A 140 -15.43 -5.66 -7.63
CA PRO A 140 -16.28 -6.81 -7.30
C PRO A 140 -15.57 -7.89 -6.48
N PRO A 141 -14.35 -8.37 -6.85
CA PRO A 141 -13.62 -9.34 -6.02
C PRO A 141 -13.27 -8.82 -4.62
N LEU A 142 -12.93 -7.53 -4.48
CA LEU A 142 -12.66 -6.93 -3.17
C LEU A 142 -13.95 -6.82 -2.36
N ARG A 143 -15.09 -6.50 -2.96
CA ARG A 143 -16.38 -6.52 -2.27
C ARG A 143 -16.78 -7.93 -1.86
N ASP A 144 -16.55 -8.94 -2.67
CA ASP A 144 -16.83 -10.34 -2.29
C ASP A 144 -15.91 -10.77 -1.14
N LEU A 145 -14.64 -10.37 -1.19
CA LEU A 145 -13.66 -10.62 -0.13
C LEU A 145 -14.06 -9.98 1.20
N LEU A 146 -14.45 -8.71 1.17
CA LEU A 146 -14.80 -7.90 2.33
C LEU A 146 -16.23 -8.20 2.83
N GLY A 147 -17.11 -8.66 1.94
CA GLY A 147 -18.56 -8.78 2.12
C GLY A 147 -19.30 -7.73 1.29
N ALA A 148 -20.36 -8.13 0.57
CA ALA A 148 -21.02 -7.32 -0.46
C ALA A 148 -21.53 -5.94 0.02
N THR A 149 -21.79 -5.77 1.32
CA THR A 149 -22.24 -4.54 1.97
C THR A 149 -21.21 -3.94 2.94
N ALA A 150 -20.02 -4.54 3.05
CA ALA A 150 -19.01 -4.15 4.02
C ALA A 150 -18.24 -2.91 3.56
N SER A 151 -18.15 -1.93 4.44
CA SER A 151 -17.17 -0.85 4.37
C SER A 151 -15.80 -1.34 4.85
N ALA A 152 -14.75 -0.71 4.35
CA ALA A 152 -13.38 -0.97 4.76
C ALA A 152 -12.58 0.32 4.93
N HIS A 153 -11.45 0.20 5.60
CA HIS A 153 -10.50 1.27 5.84
C HIS A 153 -9.16 0.92 5.18
N LEU A 154 -8.71 1.79 4.28
CA LEU A 154 -7.43 1.71 3.60
C LEU A 154 -6.38 2.52 4.38
N MET A 155 -5.44 1.82 4.98
CA MET A 155 -4.31 2.40 5.72
C MET A 155 -3.05 2.26 4.88
N MET A 156 -2.30 3.35 4.71
CA MET A 156 -1.07 3.33 3.92
C MET A 156 0.08 3.94 4.70
N SER A 157 1.29 3.47 4.43
CA SER A 157 2.53 4.05 4.95
C SER A 157 3.67 3.85 3.95
N LEU A 158 4.61 4.79 3.94
CA LEU A 158 5.95 4.58 3.40
C LEU A 158 6.92 4.45 4.58
N THR A 159 7.85 3.51 4.53
CA THR A 159 8.89 3.31 5.55
C THR A 159 10.24 3.03 4.90
N GLU A 160 11.34 3.21 5.63
CA GLU A 160 12.71 3.15 5.09
C GLU A 160 12.95 4.20 3.99
N VAL A 161 12.44 5.42 4.21
CA VAL A 161 12.57 6.54 3.26
C VAL A 161 13.59 7.58 3.69
N ASP A 162 14.21 7.44 4.86
CA ASP A 162 15.26 8.37 5.30
C ASP A 162 16.45 8.35 4.32
N GLY A 163 17.00 9.53 4.03
CA GLY A 163 18.07 9.69 3.05
C GLY A 163 17.67 9.56 1.57
N THR A 164 16.40 9.26 1.27
CA THR A 164 15.90 9.17 -0.12
C THR A 164 15.32 10.49 -0.62
N ALA A 165 15.03 10.57 -1.93
CA ALA A 165 14.32 11.68 -2.53
C ALA A 165 13.09 11.25 -3.33
N LEU A 166 11.98 11.96 -3.10
CA LEU A 166 10.75 11.85 -3.88
C LEU A 166 10.95 12.59 -5.20
N VAL A 167 10.72 11.93 -6.33
CA VAL A 167 10.63 12.63 -7.60
C VAL A 167 9.20 13.02 -7.90
N THR A 168 8.96 14.30 -8.09
CA THR A 168 7.67 14.84 -8.51
C THR A 168 7.85 16.20 -9.17
N GLU A 169 6.75 16.78 -9.64
CA GLU A 169 6.73 18.09 -10.29
C GLU A 169 6.72 19.20 -9.23
N SER A 170 7.59 20.22 -9.34
CA SER A 170 7.49 21.41 -8.49
C SER A 170 6.29 22.30 -8.85
N ASP A 171 6.03 23.29 -7.99
CA ASP A 171 5.05 24.35 -8.21
C ASP A 171 5.23 25.10 -9.56
N ASP A 172 6.42 25.11 -10.14
CA ASP A 172 6.75 25.72 -11.45
C ASP A 172 6.65 24.76 -12.65
N GLY A 173 6.25 23.50 -12.42
CA GLY A 173 6.02 22.52 -13.49
C GLY A 173 7.21 21.67 -13.88
N ILE A 174 8.29 21.66 -13.08
CA ILE A 174 9.52 20.93 -13.40
C ILE A 174 9.62 19.66 -12.55
N GLU A 175 9.79 18.50 -13.20
CA GLU A 175 10.07 17.25 -12.50
C GLU A 175 11.52 17.23 -11.98
N ARG A 176 11.68 17.01 -10.67
CA ARG A 176 12.99 16.94 -10.01
C ARG A 176 12.89 16.17 -8.69
N PRO A 177 14.01 15.70 -8.13
CA PRO A 177 14.01 15.08 -6.82
C PRO A 177 13.85 16.12 -5.71
N PHE A 178 13.08 15.76 -4.68
CA PHE A 178 12.92 16.47 -3.43
C PHE A 178 13.29 15.54 -2.28
N ARG A 179 14.37 15.90 -1.58
CA ARG A 179 14.89 15.09 -0.47
C ARG A 179 13.85 14.97 0.66
N ILE A 180 13.65 13.75 1.15
CA ILE A 180 12.87 13.52 2.35
C ILE A 180 13.57 14.21 3.55
N PRO A 181 12.86 14.96 4.40
CA PRO A 181 13.48 15.63 5.53
C PRO A 181 14.24 14.65 6.44
N ALA A 182 15.44 15.03 6.86
CA ALA A 182 16.30 14.18 7.68
C ALA A 182 15.59 13.69 8.95
N GLY A 183 15.73 12.40 9.25
CA GLY A 183 15.09 11.76 10.40
C GLY A 183 13.62 11.37 10.17
N VAL A 184 13.05 11.67 8.99
CA VAL A 184 11.76 11.14 8.57
C VAL A 184 11.96 9.81 7.85
N ASP A 185 11.88 8.74 8.62
CA ASP A 185 11.99 7.38 8.09
C ASP A 185 10.64 6.75 7.72
N THR A 186 9.54 7.25 8.27
CA THR A 186 8.20 6.69 8.04
C THR A 186 7.17 7.80 7.86
N ILE A 187 6.36 7.65 6.82
CA ILE A 187 5.28 8.57 6.45
C ILE A 187 3.98 7.79 6.53
N HIS A 188 3.08 8.18 7.44
CA HIS A 188 1.72 7.64 7.48
C HIS A 188 0.79 8.55 6.68
N PHE A 189 0.02 7.95 5.78
CA PHE A 189 -1.00 8.66 5.00
C PHE A 189 -2.29 8.80 5.80
N ALA A 190 -3.14 9.74 5.37
CA ALA A 190 -4.48 9.85 5.95
C ALA A 190 -5.28 8.56 5.67
N PRO A 191 -5.98 8.01 6.67
CA PRO A 191 -6.93 6.92 6.47
C PRO A 191 -7.99 7.23 5.42
N VAL A 192 -8.28 6.26 4.54
CA VAL A 192 -9.35 6.39 3.53
C VAL A 192 -10.42 5.34 3.79
N ARG A 193 -11.69 5.76 3.91
CA ARG A 193 -12.82 4.84 4.01
C ARG A 193 -13.26 4.43 2.61
N ILE A 194 -13.23 3.13 2.34
CA ILE A 194 -13.75 2.52 1.11
C ILE A 194 -15.19 2.09 1.41
N CYS A 195 -16.15 2.83 0.86
CA CYS A 195 -17.57 2.52 0.94
C CYS A 195 -18.22 2.94 -0.38
N GLY A 196 -18.94 2.02 -1.01
CA GLY A 196 -19.58 2.26 -2.31
C GLY A 196 -18.60 2.31 -3.50
N PRO A 197 -19.07 2.78 -4.67
CA PRO A 197 -18.30 2.83 -5.90
C PRO A 197 -17.05 3.72 -5.81
N ALA A 198 -16.05 3.44 -6.65
CA ALA A 198 -14.77 4.18 -6.68
C ALA A 198 -14.92 5.71 -6.73
N ALA A 199 -15.91 6.22 -7.47
CA ALA A 199 -16.18 7.65 -7.59
C ALA A 199 -16.44 8.35 -6.24
N GLN A 200 -16.84 7.62 -5.19
CA GLN A 200 -17.15 8.20 -3.87
C GLN A 200 -15.93 8.41 -2.97
N TRP A 201 -14.85 7.65 -3.16
CA TRP A 201 -13.67 7.68 -2.28
C TRP A 201 -12.37 8.01 -3.02
N ARG A 202 -12.36 7.96 -4.36
CA ARG A 202 -11.16 8.19 -5.18
C ARG A 202 -10.50 9.53 -4.89
N GLU A 203 -11.27 10.62 -4.81
CA GLU A 203 -10.74 11.95 -4.52
C GLU A 203 -10.07 12.00 -3.13
N THR A 204 -10.69 11.39 -2.12
CA THR A 204 -10.09 11.27 -0.78
C THR A 204 -8.79 10.48 -0.80
N LEU A 205 -8.69 9.43 -1.63
CA LEU A 205 -7.45 8.69 -1.81
C LEU A 205 -6.36 9.54 -2.47
N VAL A 206 -6.71 10.31 -3.50
CA VAL A 206 -5.79 11.25 -4.15
C VAL A 206 -5.28 12.28 -3.14
N THR A 207 -6.17 12.90 -2.37
CA THR A 207 -5.78 13.84 -1.30
C THR A 207 -4.90 13.18 -0.24
N ALA A 208 -5.13 11.90 0.09
CA ALA A 208 -4.28 11.19 1.03
C ALA A 208 -2.83 11.11 0.50
N PHE A 209 -2.65 10.80 -0.78
CA PHE A 209 -1.33 10.70 -1.42
C PHE A 209 -0.52 12.01 -1.38
N ASP A 210 -1.20 13.16 -1.42
CA ASP A 210 -0.56 14.48 -1.36
C ASP A 210 0.25 14.70 -0.08
N ARG A 211 0.03 13.89 0.96
CA ARG A 211 0.83 13.91 2.20
C ARG A 211 2.33 13.90 1.94
N VAL A 212 2.82 13.11 0.97
CA VAL A 212 4.27 13.03 0.70
C VAL A 212 4.79 14.26 -0.03
N ARG A 213 3.98 14.87 -0.91
CA ARG A 213 4.31 16.12 -1.61
C ARG A 213 4.36 17.30 -0.63
N HIS A 214 3.40 17.38 0.29
CA HIS A 214 3.40 18.38 1.35
C HIS A 214 4.58 18.23 2.31
N LEU A 215 5.01 16.99 2.61
CA LEU A 215 6.16 16.74 3.47
C LEU A 215 7.45 17.35 2.91
N VAL A 216 7.62 17.30 1.59
CA VAL A 216 8.80 17.87 0.90
C VAL A 216 8.63 19.35 0.52
N GLY A 217 7.58 20.00 1.02
CA GLY A 217 7.39 21.46 0.92
C GLY A 217 6.67 21.95 -0.34
N LEU A 218 6.06 21.07 -1.13
CA LEU A 218 5.29 21.46 -2.31
C LEU A 218 3.92 22.01 -1.92
N ARG A 219 3.51 23.12 -2.56
CA ARG A 219 2.21 23.79 -2.29
C ARG A 219 1.11 23.25 -3.19
N SER A 220 1.46 22.93 -4.42
CA SER A 220 0.55 22.33 -5.40
C SER A 220 0.84 20.84 -5.47
N ALA A 221 -0.12 20.04 -5.05
CA ALA A 221 -0.06 18.61 -5.30
C ALA A 221 -0.53 18.36 -6.74
N ARG A 222 0.41 18.04 -7.63
CA ARG A 222 0.11 17.53 -8.97
C ARG A 222 0.29 16.01 -8.94
N PRO A 223 -0.81 15.25 -8.85
CA PRO A 223 -0.71 13.81 -9.01
C PRO A 223 -0.19 13.49 -10.41
N PHE A 224 0.63 12.45 -10.55
CA PHE A 224 1.19 12.02 -11.85
C PHE A 224 0.14 11.48 -12.84
N TYR A 225 -1.14 11.49 -12.46
CA TYR A 225 -2.19 10.67 -13.07
C TYR A 225 -3.52 11.41 -13.29
N LEU A 226 -3.50 12.74 -13.23
CA LEU A 226 -4.61 13.61 -13.61
C LEU A 226 -4.22 14.52 -14.77
#